data_AF-A0A061FN25-F1
#
_entry.id   AF-A0A061FN25-F1
#
_cell.length_a   1.000
_cell.length_b   1.000
_cell.length_c   1.000
_cell.angle_alpha   90.00
_cell.angle_beta   90.00
_cell.angle_gamma   90.00
#
_symmetry.space_group_name_H-M   'P 1'
#
loop_
_entity.id
_entity.type
_entity.pdbx_description
1 polymer ?
#
loop_
_entity_poly.entity_id
_entity_poly.type
_entity_poly.pdbx_seq_one_letter_code
_entity_poly.pdbx_strand_id
1 'polypeptide(L)'
;MALLCHCNNVSFSSKQFPLRKPPKSPLCFVKAHSFFNYPTPKVFEEKLEKVSFSLGESFSKASLLALVSASILFVDPALAFKGGGPYGAEVTRGQDLTGKDFSGKTLIKQDFKTSILRQANFKGAKLLGASFFDADLTGADLSDADLRGADFSLANVAKANLSNANLEGALTTGNTSFKGSNVTDFTDVPLRDDQREYLCKIADGLNPTTGNATRDTLLCN
;
A
#
# COMPACT_ATOMS: atom_id res chain seq x y z
N MET A 1 29.15 20.67 21.79
CA MET A 1 28.48 19.84 22.82
C MET A 1 27.88 18.63 22.09
N ALA A 2 28.67 17.58 21.91
CA ALA A 2 28.27 16.36 21.20
C ALA A 2 28.07 15.26 22.24
N LEU A 3 26.90 14.63 22.26
CA LEU A 3 26.70 13.39 23.03
C LEU A 3 26.79 12.21 22.06
N LEU A 4 27.92 11.52 22.12
CA LEU A 4 28.13 10.16 21.65
C LEU A 4 27.39 9.20 22.60
N CYS A 5 26.57 8.29 22.06
CA CYS A 5 26.14 7.10 22.80
C CYS A 5 26.91 5.88 22.27
N HIS A 6 27.78 5.35 23.12
CA HIS A 6 28.40 4.04 22.94
C HIS A 6 27.42 2.94 23.38
N CYS A 7 27.20 1.93 22.54
CA CYS A 7 26.62 0.65 22.96
C CYS A 7 27.75 -0.32 23.29
N ASN A 8 27.91 -0.67 24.57
CA ASN A 8 28.78 -1.77 24.99
C ASN A 8 27.99 -3.08 25.08
N ASN A 9 28.58 -4.13 24.50
CA ASN A 9 28.21 -5.54 24.61
C ASN A 9 28.03 -5.99 26.06
N VAL A 10 26.92 -6.67 26.37
CA VAL A 10 26.86 -7.59 27.51
C VAL A 10 26.17 -8.89 27.09
N SER A 11 26.88 -9.97 27.40
CA SER A 11 26.62 -11.38 27.13
C SER A 11 25.36 -11.93 27.81
N PHE A 12 24.69 -12.87 27.14
CA PHE A 12 23.57 -13.66 27.68
C PHE A 12 24.06 -14.65 28.74
N SER A 13 23.48 -14.59 29.95
CA SER A 13 23.57 -15.66 30.95
C SER A 13 22.18 -15.98 31.49
N SER A 14 21.77 -17.23 31.28
CA SER A 14 20.48 -17.81 31.65
C SER A 14 20.38 -18.05 33.16
N LYS A 15 19.61 -17.24 33.89
CA LYS A 15 19.06 -17.63 35.20
C LYS A 15 17.62 -17.10 35.36
N GLN A 16 16.72 -18.05 35.61
CA GLN A 16 15.31 -17.90 35.96
C GLN A 16 15.14 -17.03 37.22
N PHE A 17 14.27 -16.01 37.15
CA PHE A 17 13.72 -15.29 38.31
C PHE A 17 12.24 -14.93 38.06
N PRO A 18 11.42 -14.82 39.13
CA PRO A 18 9.97 -14.95 39.06
C PRO A 18 9.25 -13.66 38.63
N LEU A 19 8.05 -13.84 38.06
CA LEU A 19 7.14 -12.78 37.59
C LEU A 19 6.82 -11.76 38.70
N ARG A 20 7.33 -10.53 38.55
CA ARG A 20 6.86 -9.34 39.30
C ARG A 20 5.94 -8.50 38.40
N LYS A 21 4.81 -8.04 38.97
CA LYS A 21 3.85 -7.13 38.32
C LYS A 21 4.51 -5.80 37.93
N PRO A 22 4.11 -5.16 36.80
CA PRO A 22 4.69 -3.91 36.36
C PRO A 22 4.29 -2.73 37.28
N PRO A 23 5.19 -1.76 37.52
CA PRO A 23 4.87 -0.54 38.25
C PRO A 23 3.98 0.38 37.40
N LYS A 24 3.06 1.09 38.06
CA LYS A 24 2.20 2.11 37.43
C LYS A 24 3.06 3.30 36.96
N SER A 25 2.99 3.64 35.68
CA SER A 25 3.57 4.87 35.13
C SER A 25 2.73 6.10 35.53
N PRO A 26 3.34 7.27 35.78
CA PRO A 26 2.60 8.50 35.98
C PRO A 26 2.15 9.07 34.63
N LEU A 27 0.90 9.54 34.58
CA LEU A 27 0.34 10.31 33.46
C LEU A 27 1.05 11.66 33.34
N CYS A 28 1.76 11.89 32.24
CA CYS A 28 2.22 13.23 31.86
C CYS A 28 1.12 13.95 31.06
N PHE A 29 0.53 14.98 31.65
CA PHE A 29 -0.31 15.97 30.95
C PHE A 29 0.61 16.95 30.20
N VAL A 30 0.55 16.97 28.87
CA VAL A 30 1.14 18.04 28.07
C VAL A 30 0.05 19.04 27.71
N LYS A 31 0.21 20.26 28.21
CA LYS A 31 -0.66 21.42 27.97
C LYS A 31 -0.36 21.97 26.57
N ALA A 32 -1.31 21.86 25.64
CA ALA A 32 -1.19 22.48 24.34
C ALA A 32 -1.36 24.00 24.47
N HIS A 33 -0.27 24.75 24.34
CA HIS A 33 -0.34 26.19 24.11
C HIS A 33 -0.66 26.45 22.63
N SER A 34 -1.68 27.28 22.44
CA SER A 34 -2.09 27.92 21.19
C SER A 34 -0.91 28.48 20.40
N PHE A 35 -0.89 28.29 19.07
CA PHE A 35 -0.64 29.30 18.03
C PHE A 35 -0.52 28.57 16.68
N PHE A 36 -1.49 28.77 15.77
CA PHE A 36 -1.26 29.24 14.40
C PHE A 36 -2.61 29.39 13.66
N ASN A 37 -2.92 30.62 13.28
CA ASN A 37 -4.03 31.03 12.43
C ASN A 37 -3.78 30.58 10.99
N TYR A 38 -4.76 29.93 10.35
CA TYR A 38 -4.96 29.98 8.90
C TYR A 38 -6.46 29.94 8.57
N PRO A 39 -6.89 30.59 7.46
CA PRO A 39 -8.29 30.83 7.16
C PRO A 39 -8.96 29.58 6.58
N THR A 40 -10.16 29.27 7.04
CA THR A 40 -11.01 28.21 6.50
C THR A 40 -11.60 28.62 5.13
N PRO A 41 -11.65 27.73 4.12
CA PRO A 41 -12.39 27.98 2.89
C PRO A 41 -13.91 27.93 3.15
N LYS A 42 -14.64 28.95 2.68
CA LYS A 42 -16.11 29.09 2.75
C LYS A 42 -16.85 28.11 1.82
N VAL A 43 -16.80 26.80 2.10
CA VAL A 43 -17.55 25.79 1.31
C VAL A 43 -18.42 24.88 2.20
N PHE A 44 -18.42 25.11 3.52
CA PHE A 44 -19.03 24.18 4.48
C PHE A 44 -20.18 24.78 5.29
N GLU A 45 -21.03 25.62 4.69
CA GLU A 45 -22.20 26.21 5.39
C GLU A 45 -23.58 25.72 4.92
N GLU A 46 -23.70 24.77 3.99
CA GLU A 46 -25.02 24.47 3.40
C GLU A 46 -25.66 23.11 3.74
N LYS A 47 -25.17 22.37 4.75
CA LYS A 47 -25.71 21.03 5.06
C LYS A 47 -26.02 20.72 6.53
N LEU A 48 -26.31 21.74 7.33
CA LEU A 48 -26.66 21.57 8.75
C LEU A 48 -28.14 21.78 9.11
N GLU A 49 -29.04 21.99 8.15
CA GLU A 49 -30.46 22.23 8.45
C GLU A 49 -31.41 21.01 8.39
N LYS A 50 -30.93 19.80 8.06
CA LYS A 50 -31.82 18.63 7.85
C LYS A 50 -31.64 17.44 8.80
N VAL A 51 -30.94 17.61 9.91
CA VAL A 51 -30.85 16.55 10.95
C VAL A 51 -31.52 17.03 12.23
N SER A 52 -32.83 17.30 12.15
CA SER A 52 -33.69 17.45 13.32
C SER A 52 -34.43 16.14 13.55
N PHE A 53 -33.75 15.15 14.15
CA PHE A 53 -34.42 13.96 14.67
C PHE A 53 -35.05 14.33 16.02
N SER A 54 -36.37 14.26 16.08
CA SER A 54 -37.17 14.44 17.28
C SER A 54 -36.82 13.37 18.31
N LEU A 55 -36.12 13.73 19.37
CA LEU A 55 -36.02 12.97 20.62
C LEU A 55 -36.01 13.94 21.79
N GLY A 56 -36.84 13.62 22.78
CA GLY A 56 -37.26 14.50 23.87
C GLY A 56 -36.14 14.99 24.79
N GLU A 57 -36.54 16.00 25.55
CA GLU A 57 -35.82 16.82 26.52
C GLU A 57 -34.63 16.15 27.25
N SER A 58 -33.57 16.96 27.39
CA SER A 58 -32.41 16.77 28.27
C SER A 58 -31.19 16.04 27.71
N PHE A 59 -30.57 16.61 26.67
CA PHE A 59 -29.12 16.52 26.51
C PHE A 59 -28.56 17.93 26.31
N SER A 60 -27.71 18.37 27.24
CA SER A 60 -27.06 19.68 27.20
C SER A 60 -26.36 19.88 25.84
N LYS A 61 -26.45 21.08 25.25
CA LYS A 61 -25.79 21.43 23.96
C LYS A 61 -24.30 21.03 23.91
N ALA A 62 -23.63 20.96 25.06
CA ALA A 62 -22.27 20.45 25.22
C ALA A 62 -22.11 18.95 24.90
N SER A 63 -23.12 18.11 25.19
CA SER A 63 -23.12 16.68 24.88
C SER A 63 -23.37 16.41 23.39
N LEU A 64 -24.15 17.24 22.70
CA LEU A 64 -24.34 17.14 21.25
C LEU A 64 -23.06 17.54 20.49
N LEU A 65 -22.39 18.61 20.92
CA LEU A 65 -21.09 19.00 20.39
C LEU A 65 -20.00 17.95 20.66
N ALA A 66 -20.04 17.28 21.82
CA ALA A 66 -19.14 16.16 22.11
C ALA A 66 -19.39 14.96 21.19
N LEU A 67 -20.64 14.58 20.94
CA LEU A 67 -21.00 13.49 20.03
C LEU A 67 -20.72 13.84 18.56
N VAL A 68 -20.96 15.08 18.14
CA VAL A 68 -20.62 15.58 16.81
C VAL A 68 -19.10 15.68 16.65
N SER A 69 -18.34 16.10 17.68
CA SER A 69 -16.88 16.09 17.65
C SER A 69 -16.30 14.68 17.65
N ALA A 70 -16.93 13.72 18.31
CA ALA A 70 -16.56 12.30 18.24
C ALA A 70 -16.90 11.68 16.86
N SER A 71 -17.90 12.23 16.16
CA SER A 71 -18.27 11.82 14.80
C SER A 71 -17.44 12.50 13.71
N ILE A 72 -16.82 13.65 13.99
CA ILE A 72 -15.95 14.40 13.07
C ILE A 72 -14.47 13.96 13.20
N LEU A 73 -14.15 13.14 14.20
CA LEU A 73 -12.84 12.49 14.34
C LEU A 73 -12.77 11.12 13.65
N PHE A 74 -13.61 10.86 12.65
CA PHE A 74 -13.18 9.98 11.55
C PHE A 74 -12.06 10.71 10.81
N VAL A 75 -10.87 10.58 11.41
CA VAL A 75 -9.56 10.84 10.86
C VAL A 75 -9.62 10.51 9.39
N ASP A 76 -9.36 11.50 8.54
CA ASP A 76 -9.19 11.27 7.11
C ASP A 76 -8.18 10.11 6.96
N PRO A 77 -8.58 8.95 6.40
CA PRO A 77 -7.69 7.79 6.27
C PRO A 77 -6.40 8.13 5.52
N ALA A 78 -6.37 9.27 4.83
CA ALA A 78 -5.19 9.79 4.15
C ALA A 78 -4.05 10.27 5.08
N LEU A 79 -4.28 10.53 6.37
CA LEU A 79 -3.30 11.30 7.19
C LEU A 79 -2.45 10.50 8.19
N ALA A 80 -2.65 9.20 8.37
CA ALA A 80 -1.76 8.42 9.24
C ALA A 80 -1.79 6.93 8.92
N PHE A 81 -1.16 6.49 7.83
CA PHE A 81 -0.93 5.06 7.66
C PHE A 81 0.45 4.73 7.10
N LYS A 82 1.20 3.92 7.86
CA LYS A 82 2.43 3.25 7.41
C LYS A 82 2.05 2.15 6.42
N GLY A 83 1.93 2.53 5.15
CA GLY A 83 1.74 1.67 4.00
C GLY A 83 0.93 2.47 3.00
N GLY A 84 1.53 2.70 1.83
CA GLY A 84 1.05 3.70 0.90
C GLY A 84 -0.30 3.34 0.28
N GLY A 85 -0.78 4.20 -0.59
CA GLY A 85 -2.08 4.11 -1.25
C GLY A 85 -3.24 4.64 -0.40
N PRO A 86 -4.41 4.90 -1.02
CA PRO A 86 -5.56 5.51 -0.34
C PRO A 86 -6.26 4.56 0.61
N TYR A 87 -5.97 3.26 0.52
CA TYR A 87 -6.43 2.27 1.48
C TYR A 87 -5.29 2.08 2.48
N GLY A 88 -5.51 2.25 3.78
CA GLY A 88 -4.46 1.96 4.77
C GLY A 88 -3.91 0.53 4.58
N ALA A 89 -2.64 0.29 4.86
CA ALA A 89 -2.00 -1.02 4.65
C ALA A 89 -2.76 -2.18 5.32
N GLU A 90 -3.35 -1.96 6.50
CA GLU A 90 -4.19 -2.95 7.19
C GLU A 90 -5.37 -3.46 6.34
N VAL A 91 -5.85 -2.64 5.40
CA VAL A 91 -6.99 -2.98 4.55
C VAL A 91 -6.61 -3.95 3.43
N THR A 92 -5.38 -3.88 2.94
CA THR A 92 -4.96 -4.64 1.75
C THR A 92 -3.90 -5.68 2.03
N ARG A 93 -3.08 -5.53 3.08
CA ARG A 93 -1.97 -6.43 3.40
C ARG A 93 -2.46 -7.72 4.05
N GLY A 94 -1.93 -8.85 3.57
CA GLY A 94 -2.21 -10.17 4.11
C GLY A 94 -3.68 -10.58 4.00
N GLN A 95 -4.44 -9.92 3.12
CA GLN A 95 -5.87 -10.17 2.95
C GLN A 95 -6.14 -11.14 1.81
N ASP A 96 -7.29 -11.82 1.90
CA ASP A 96 -7.89 -12.47 0.73
C ASP A 96 -8.74 -11.46 -0.05
N LEU A 97 -8.22 -11.09 -1.21
CA LEU A 97 -8.77 -10.13 -2.16
C LEU A 97 -9.03 -10.81 -3.51
N THR A 98 -9.26 -12.13 -3.51
CA THR A 98 -9.58 -12.90 -4.70
C THR A 98 -10.75 -12.27 -5.47
N GLY A 99 -10.56 -12.04 -6.76
CA GLY A 99 -11.58 -11.50 -7.66
C GLY A 99 -11.99 -10.04 -7.40
N LYS A 100 -11.30 -9.31 -6.51
CA LYS A 100 -11.65 -7.92 -6.19
C LYS A 100 -11.33 -6.97 -7.34
N ASP A 101 -12.19 -5.97 -7.51
CA ASP A 101 -12.06 -4.96 -8.56
C ASP A 101 -11.37 -3.68 -8.04
N PHE A 102 -10.19 -3.44 -8.58
CA PHE A 102 -9.32 -2.29 -8.39
C PHE A 102 -9.08 -1.52 -9.70
N SER A 103 -9.83 -1.80 -10.76
CA SER A 103 -9.63 -1.18 -12.07
C SER A 103 -9.73 0.34 -12.02
N GLY A 104 -8.79 1.01 -12.71
CA GLY A 104 -8.68 2.47 -12.79
C GLY A 104 -8.35 3.18 -11.46
N LYS A 105 -8.18 2.45 -10.34
CA LYS A 105 -7.97 3.08 -9.03
C LYS A 105 -6.55 3.65 -8.91
N THR A 106 -6.44 4.71 -8.10
CA THR A 106 -5.13 5.22 -7.69
C THR A 106 -4.68 4.45 -6.46
N LEU A 107 -3.62 3.67 -6.58
CA LEU A 107 -3.07 2.74 -5.57
C LEU A 107 -1.55 2.94 -5.42
N ILE A 108 -1.11 4.18 -5.55
CA ILE A 108 0.31 4.55 -5.51
C ILE A 108 0.89 4.14 -4.15
N LYS A 109 1.94 3.32 -4.17
CA LYS A 109 2.60 2.75 -2.98
C LYS A 109 1.70 1.84 -2.11
N GLN A 110 0.59 1.34 -2.65
CA GLN A 110 -0.31 0.44 -1.94
C GLN A 110 0.40 -0.82 -1.42
N ASP A 111 0.15 -1.17 -0.17
CA ASP A 111 0.74 -2.35 0.47
C ASP A 111 -0.19 -3.57 0.32
N PHE A 112 0.13 -4.43 -0.65
CA PHE A 112 -0.52 -5.71 -0.88
C PHE A 112 0.35 -6.90 -0.43
N LYS A 113 1.34 -6.68 0.44
CA LYS A 113 2.27 -7.74 0.84
C LYS A 113 1.52 -8.96 1.37
N THR A 114 2.00 -10.15 1.01
CA THR A 114 1.48 -11.46 1.45
C THR A 114 -0.02 -11.67 1.19
N SER A 115 -0.62 -10.94 0.25
CA SER A 115 -2.06 -10.99 0.00
C SER A 115 -2.42 -12.01 -1.09
N ILE A 116 -3.63 -12.54 -1.03
CA ILE A 116 -4.19 -13.40 -2.08
C ILE A 116 -4.99 -12.49 -3.03
N LEU A 117 -4.47 -12.29 -4.24
CA LEU A 117 -4.99 -11.40 -5.27
C LEU A 117 -5.34 -12.18 -6.56
N ARG A 118 -5.66 -13.45 -6.39
CA ARG A 118 -6.04 -14.33 -7.49
C ARG A 118 -7.22 -13.74 -8.25
N GLN A 119 -7.08 -13.64 -9.58
CA GLN A 119 -8.13 -13.08 -10.45
C GLN A 119 -8.58 -11.65 -10.09
N ALA A 120 -7.82 -10.90 -9.29
CA ALA A 120 -8.13 -9.51 -9.01
C ALA A 120 -7.98 -8.66 -10.28
N ASN A 121 -8.83 -7.65 -10.42
CA ASN A 121 -8.82 -6.74 -11.56
C ASN A 121 -8.11 -5.44 -11.19
N PHE A 122 -6.92 -5.22 -11.71
CA PHE A 122 -6.12 -4.01 -11.61
C PHE A 122 -6.01 -3.26 -12.94
N LYS A 123 -6.87 -3.55 -13.91
CA LYS A 123 -6.80 -2.95 -15.24
C LYS A 123 -6.77 -1.42 -15.16
N GLY A 124 -5.76 -0.79 -15.77
CA GLY A 124 -5.58 0.66 -15.78
C GLY A 124 -5.33 1.30 -14.40
N ALA A 125 -5.03 0.53 -13.36
CA ALA A 125 -4.75 1.06 -12.03
C ALA A 125 -3.40 1.78 -11.99
N LYS A 126 -3.30 2.81 -11.14
CA LYS A 126 -2.03 3.53 -10.87
C LYS A 126 -1.35 2.91 -9.66
N LEU A 127 -0.37 2.05 -9.88
CA LEU A 127 0.30 1.22 -8.88
C LEU A 127 1.79 1.59 -8.71
N LEU A 128 2.19 2.82 -9.08
CA LEU A 128 3.54 3.35 -8.91
C LEU A 128 4.06 3.04 -7.50
N GLY A 129 5.12 2.24 -7.40
CA GLY A 129 5.76 1.85 -6.15
C GLY A 129 4.92 0.97 -5.22
N ALA A 130 3.82 0.38 -5.68
CA ALA A 130 3.03 -0.57 -4.89
C ALA A 130 3.84 -1.81 -4.52
N SER A 131 3.53 -2.44 -3.39
CA SER A 131 4.22 -3.63 -2.93
C SER A 131 3.31 -4.85 -3.02
N PHE A 132 3.70 -5.79 -3.89
CA PHE A 132 3.12 -7.12 -4.04
C PHE A 132 4.07 -8.19 -3.49
N PHE A 133 4.98 -7.83 -2.57
CA PHE A 133 5.96 -8.75 -2.01
C PHE A 133 5.26 -10.00 -1.45
N ASP A 134 5.67 -11.17 -1.93
CA ASP A 134 5.12 -12.49 -1.54
C ASP A 134 3.59 -12.61 -1.72
N ALA A 135 3.00 -11.83 -2.64
CA ALA A 135 1.57 -11.91 -2.97
C ALA A 135 1.28 -12.98 -4.04
N ASP A 136 0.06 -13.52 -4.03
CA ASP A 136 -0.43 -14.43 -5.07
C ASP A 136 -1.35 -13.68 -6.04
N LEU A 137 -0.82 -13.31 -7.20
CA LEU A 137 -1.48 -12.61 -8.29
C LEU A 137 -1.94 -13.57 -9.41
N THR A 138 -2.10 -14.87 -9.12
CA THR A 138 -2.41 -15.86 -10.18
C THR A 138 -3.64 -15.45 -10.97
N GLY A 139 -3.50 -15.25 -12.27
CA GLY A 139 -4.60 -14.87 -13.15
C GLY A 139 -5.16 -13.46 -12.94
N ALA A 140 -4.47 -12.57 -12.22
CA ALA A 140 -4.89 -11.19 -12.06
C ALA A 140 -4.82 -10.42 -13.39
N ASP A 141 -5.71 -9.45 -13.59
CA ASP A 141 -5.67 -8.54 -14.73
C ASP A 141 -4.95 -7.25 -14.36
N LEU A 142 -3.72 -7.08 -14.83
CA LEU A 142 -2.86 -5.89 -14.65
C LEU A 142 -2.72 -5.12 -15.97
N SER A 143 -3.59 -5.37 -16.96
CA SER A 143 -3.48 -4.71 -18.26
C SER A 143 -3.60 -3.19 -18.15
N ASP A 144 -2.82 -2.47 -18.95
CA ASP A 144 -2.76 -1.00 -18.97
C ASP A 144 -2.37 -0.34 -17.62
N ALA A 145 -1.89 -1.10 -16.63
CA ALA A 145 -1.54 -0.58 -15.31
C ALA A 145 -0.16 0.14 -15.30
N ASP A 146 -0.05 1.18 -14.48
CA ASP A 146 1.24 1.83 -14.18
C ASP A 146 1.88 1.14 -12.97
N LEU A 147 2.84 0.25 -13.22
CA LEU A 147 3.54 -0.59 -12.24
C LEU A 147 4.99 -0.15 -12.00
N ARG A 148 5.35 1.07 -12.40
CA ARG A 148 6.72 1.56 -12.27
C ARG A 148 7.20 1.48 -10.84
N GLY A 149 8.39 0.94 -10.64
CA GLY A 149 8.99 0.74 -9.31
C GLY A 149 8.19 -0.17 -8.36
N ALA A 150 7.18 -0.90 -8.83
CA ALA A 150 6.44 -1.84 -7.98
C ALA A 150 7.33 -3.01 -7.55
N ASP A 151 7.07 -3.54 -6.35
CA ASP A 151 7.83 -4.67 -5.81
C ASP A 151 7.03 -5.98 -5.93
N PHE A 152 7.45 -6.84 -6.86
CA PHE A 152 6.92 -8.19 -7.08
C PHE A 152 7.83 -9.27 -6.49
N SER A 153 8.80 -8.93 -5.64
CA SER A 153 9.74 -9.92 -5.11
C SER A 153 9.00 -11.04 -4.37
N LEU A 154 9.35 -12.29 -4.67
CA LEU A 154 8.70 -13.53 -4.21
C LEU A 154 7.24 -13.72 -4.67
N ALA A 155 6.67 -12.81 -5.47
CA ALA A 155 5.28 -12.90 -5.87
C ALA A 155 5.03 -14.03 -6.88
N ASN A 156 3.85 -14.64 -6.79
CA ASN A 156 3.36 -15.52 -7.84
C ASN A 156 2.51 -14.71 -8.82
N VAL A 157 3.09 -14.33 -9.96
CA VAL A 157 2.44 -13.53 -11.01
C VAL A 157 1.99 -14.42 -12.17
N ALA A 158 1.85 -15.74 -11.97
CA ALA A 158 1.56 -16.69 -13.03
C ALA A 158 0.19 -16.45 -13.69
N LYS A 159 0.11 -16.60 -15.01
CA LYS A 159 -1.11 -16.40 -15.82
C LYS A 159 -1.73 -15.01 -15.70
N ALA A 160 -1.02 -14.04 -15.14
CA ALA A 160 -1.52 -12.67 -15.05
C ALA A 160 -1.52 -12.02 -16.44
N ASN A 161 -2.45 -11.10 -16.66
CA ASN A 161 -2.48 -10.27 -17.84
C ASN A 161 -1.74 -8.95 -17.58
N LEU A 162 -0.53 -8.82 -18.09
CA LEU A 162 0.35 -7.64 -18.09
C LEU A 162 0.32 -6.87 -19.42
N SER A 163 -0.64 -7.11 -20.31
CA SER A 163 -0.70 -6.40 -21.61
C SER A 163 -0.62 -4.89 -21.40
N ASN A 164 0.31 -4.23 -22.09
CA ASN A 164 0.54 -2.78 -22.06
C ASN A 164 0.91 -2.18 -20.69
N ALA A 165 1.12 -3.00 -19.65
CA ALA A 165 1.51 -2.50 -18.35
C ALA A 165 2.93 -1.92 -18.41
N ASN A 166 3.21 -0.90 -17.60
CA ASN A 166 4.55 -0.33 -17.51
C ASN A 166 5.24 -0.83 -16.24
N LEU A 167 6.22 -1.74 -16.36
CA LEU A 167 6.99 -2.27 -15.23
C LEU A 167 8.37 -1.62 -15.07
N GLU A 168 8.61 -0.43 -15.65
CA GLU A 168 9.92 0.24 -15.58
C GLU A 168 10.43 0.31 -14.13
N GLY A 169 11.61 -0.25 -13.89
CA GLY A 169 12.26 -0.29 -12.57
C GLY A 169 11.55 -1.15 -11.51
N ALA A 170 10.57 -1.98 -11.88
CA ALA A 170 9.94 -2.92 -10.97
C ALA A 170 10.95 -3.96 -10.44
N LEU A 171 10.73 -4.46 -9.22
CA LEU A 171 11.60 -5.46 -8.59
C LEU A 171 10.98 -6.84 -8.70
N THR A 172 11.73 -7.82 -9.22
CA THR A 172 11.26 -9.20 -9.45
C THR A 172 12.20 -10.24 -8.84
N THR A 173 12.74 -9.96 -7.66
CA THR A 173 13.78 -10.77 -7.01
C THR A 173 13.23 -12.05 -6.37
N GLY A 174 14.11 -12.99 -5.99
CA GLY A 174 13.71 -14.27 -5.37
C GLY A 174 12.83 -15.13 -6.29
N ASN A 175 12.02 -16.04 -5.76
CA ASN A 175 11.26 -17.02 -6.56
C ASN A 175 10.04 -16.46 -7.33
N THR A 176 10.08 -15.19 -7.76
CA THR A 176 9.02 -14.56 -8.56
C THR A 176 8.76 -15.33 -9.85
N SER A 177 7.50 -15.68 -10.12
CA SER A 177 7.08 -16.49 -11.26
C SER A 177 6.16 -15.71 -12.20
N PHE A 178 6.52 -15.67 -13.49
CA PHE A 178 5.71 -15.11 -14.58
C PHE A 178 5.12 -16.19 -15.50
N LYS A 179 5.10 -17.45 -15.06
CA LYS A 179 4.71 -18.57 -15.92
C LYS A 179 3.27 -18.42 -16.44
N GLY A 180 3.12 -18.42 -17.76
CA GLY A 180 1.84 -18.30 -18.44
C GLY A 180 1.29 -16.88 -18.50
N SER A 181 2.01 -15.90 -17.99
CA SER A 181 1.67 -14.48 -18.10
C SER A 181 2.14 -13.98 -19.47
N ASN A 182 1.41 -13.01 -20.02
CA ASN A 182 1.93 -12.28 -21.17
C ASN A 182 3.02 -11.29 -20.72
N VAL A 183 3.76 -10.80 -21.70
CA VAL A 183 4.91 -9.92 -21.53
C VAL A 183 4.57 -8.49 -21.91
N THR A 184 5.39 -7.55 -21.44
CA THR A 184 5.26 -6.13 -21.75
C THR A 184 6.61 -5.42 -21.58
N ASP A 185 6.66 -4.13 -21.25
CA ASP A 185 7.89 -3.37 -21.03
C ASP A 185 8.56 -3.77 -19.70
N PHE A 186 9.78 -4.31 -19.79
CA PHE A 186 10.64 -4.71 -18.65
C PHE A 186 11.88 -3.80 -18.51
N THR A 187 11.82 -2.55 -18.96
CA THR A 187 12.94 -1.60 -18.87
C THR A 187 13.43 -1.49 -17.42
N ASP A 188 14.73 -1.63 -17.20
CA ASP A 188 15.37 -1.57 -15.89
C ASP A 188 14.82 -2.57 -14.83
N VAL A 189 14.18 -3.66 -15.27
CA VAL A 189 13.74 -4.73 -14.37
C VAL A 189 14.85 -5.77 -14.21
N PRO A 190 15.40 -5.97 -12.99
CA PRO A 190 16.41 -6.99 -12.74
C PRO A 190 15.78 -8.39 -12.79
N LEU A 191 16.10 -9.13 -13.86
CA LEU A 191 15.68 -10.51 -14.07
C LEU A 191 16.86 -11.46 -13.90
N ARG A 192 16.60 -12.62 -13.28
CA ARG A 192 17.53 -13.76 -13.34
C ARG A 192 17.56 -14.35 -14.75
N ASP A 193 18.63 -15.08 -15.06
CA ASP A 193 18.82 -15.71 -16.37
C ASP A 193 17.68 -16.67 -16.72
N ASP A 194 17.18 -17.46 -15.78
CA ASP A 194 16.05 -18.39 -15.98
C ASP A 194 14.73 -17.65 -16.28
N GLN A 195 14.48 -16.54 -15.59
CA GLN A 195 13.30 -15.70 -15.84
C GLN A 195 13.39 -15.06 -17.22
N ARG A 196 14.54 -14.48 -17.55
CA ARG A 196 14.79 -13.85 -18.85
C ARG A 196 14.66 -14.87 -19.98
N GLU A 197 15.25 -16.06 -19.85
CA GLU A 197 15.14 -17.12 -20.85
C GLU A 197 13.69 -17.52 -21.10
N TYR A 198 12.88 -17.68 -20.04
CA TYR A 198 11.46 -17.98 -20.17
C TYR A 198 10.70 -16.85 -20.87
N LEU A 199 10.87 -15.60 -20.42
CA LEU A 199 10.18 -14.43 -20.95
C LEU A 199 10.55 -14.20 -22.42
N CYS A 200 11.83 -14.36 -22.79
CA CYS A 200 12.29 -14.21 -24.18
C CYS A 200 11.69 -15.23 -25.16
N LYS A 201 11.24 -16.40 -24.70
CA LYS A 201 10.54 -17.40 -25.54
C LYS A 201 9.13 -16.97 -25.93
N ILE A 202 8.49 -16.14 -25.09
CA ILE A 202 7.11 -15.69 -25.29
C ILE A 202 7.02 -14.20 -25.64
N ALA A 203 8.15 -13.50 -25.70
CA ALA A 203 8.21 -12.06 -25.89
C ALA A 203 8.07 -11.61 -27.33
N ASP A 204 7.07 -10.77 -27.59
CA ASP A 204 6.81 -10.10 -28.86
C ASP A 204 6.21 -8.69 -28.65
N GLY A 205 6.02 -7.96 -29.77
CA GLY A 205 5.29 -6.70 -29.81
C GLY A 205 6.02 -5.46 -29.26
N LEU A 206 5.27 -4.36 -29.28
CA LEU A 206 5.63 -3.07 -28.73
C LEU A 206 4.67 -2.74 -27.57
N ASN A 207 5.17 -2.19 -26.48
CA ASN A 207 4.29 -1.60 -25.47
C ASN A 207 3.72 -0.27 -26.05
N PRO A 208 2.39 -0.12 -26.19
CA PRO A 208 1.80 1.08 -26.80
C PRO A 208 1.89 2.33 -25.90
N THR A 209 2.13 2.14 -24.60
CA THR A 209 2.26 3.23 -23.62
C THR A 209 3.66 3.84 -23.66
N THR A 210 4.70 3.01 -23.76
CA THR A 210 6.11 3.47 -23.74
C THR A 210 6.74 3.55 -25.13
N GLY A 211 6.20 2.80 -26.11
CA GLY A 211 6.78 2.65 -27.44
C GLY A 211 7.95 1.67 -27.51
N ASN A 212 8.36 1.07 -26.40
CA ASN A 212 9.49 0.15 -26.35
C ASN A 212 9.12 -1.25 -26.86
N ALA A 213 10.06 -1.89 -27.55
CA ALA A 213 9.91 -3.29 -27.95
C ALA A 213 10.18 -4.21 -26.76
N THR A 214 9.24 -5.12 -26.48
CA THR A 214 9.31 -6.02 -25.32
C THR A 214 10.62 -6.81 -25.30
N ARG A 215 11.04 -7.34 -26.46
CA ARG A 215 12.28 -8.13 -26.60
C ARG A 215 13.53 -7.32 -26.29
N ASP A 216 13.56 -6.04 -26.67
CA ASP A 216 14.69 -5.15 -26.45
C ASP A 216 14.82 -4.82 -24.96
N THR A 217 13.69 -4.53 -24.30
CA THR A 217 13.66 -4.26 -22.84
C THR A 217 14.06 -5.49 -22.03
N LEU A 218 13.75 -6.68 -22.54
CA LEU A 218 14.15 -7.96 -21.96
C LEU A 218 15.60 -8.35 -22.33
N LEU A 219 16.32 -7.58 -23.13
CA LEU A 219 17.66 -7.89 -23.61
C LEU A 219 17.74 -9.32 -24.20
N CYS A 220 16.74 -9.69 -25.00
CA CYS A 220 16.72 -10.98 -25.67
C CYS A 220 17.71 -10.97 -26.84
N ASN A 221 18.67 -11.89 -26.83
CA ASN A 221 19.59 -12.10 -27.96
C ASN A 221 18.93 -12.84 -29.13
#